data_AF-A0A349YPY0-F1
#
_entry.id   AF-A0A349YPY0-F1
#
_cell.length_a   1.000
_cell.length_b   1.000
_cell.length_c   1.000
_cell.angle_alpha   90.00
_cell.angle_beta   90.00
_cell.angle_gamma   90.00
#
_symmetry.space_group_name_H-M   'P 1'
#
loop_
_entity.id
_entity.type
_entity.pdbx_description
1 polymer ?
#
loop_
_entity_poly.entity_id
_entity_poly.type
_entity_poly.pdbx_seq_one_letter_code
_entity_poly.pdbx_strand_id
1 'polypeptide(L)' 'MRNKNQWILMDIEEASKKGLEVCIDGKEYTYSDIMRKKRYLVKENANYMSDYIYDEQGKVVGVHYNKIK' A
#
# COMPACT_ATOMS: atom_id res chain seq x y z
N MET A 1 -8.21 20.31 3.58
CA MET A 1 -7.04 19.52 4.02
C MET A 1 -6.57 18.67 2.86
N ARG A 2 -5.33 18.83 2.37
CA ARG A 2 -4.71 17.87 1.45
C ARG A 2 -4.48 16.57 2.24
N ASN A 3 -5.01 15.47 1.74
CA ASN A 3 -4.83 14.17 2.40
C ASN A 3 -3.39 13.71 2.20
N LYS A 4 -2.61 13.68 3.30
CA LYS A 4 -1.20 13.29 3.28
C LYS A 4 -0.95 11.90 2.67
N ASN A 5 -1.95 11.02 2.69
CA ASN A 5 -1.82 9.63 2.25
C ASN A 5 -2.36 9.37 0.82
N GLN A 6 -2.59 10.41 0.01
CA GLN A 6 -2.97 10.21 -1.39
C GLN A 6 -1.89 9.48 -2.21
N TRP A 7 -0.61 9.64 -1.86
CA TRP A 7 0.49 8.98 -2.56
C TRP A 7 0.41 7.45 -2.45
N ILE A 8 -0.01 6.92 -1.29
CA ILE A 8 -0.18 5.47 -1.05
C ILE A 8 -1.20 4.89 -2.02
N LEU A 9 -2.29 5.61 -2.31
CA LEU A 9 -3.29 5.14 -3.26
C LEU A 9 -2.74 5.05 -4.69
N MET A 10 -1.88 5.98 -5.09
CA MET A 10 -1.24 5.95 -6.41
C MET A 10 -0.23 4.81 -6.51
N ASP A 11 0.57 4.61 -5.46
CA ASP A 11 1.59 3.56 -5.41
C ASP A 11 0.95 2.16 -5.38
N ILE A 12 -0.15 1.98 -4.64
CA ILE A 12 -0.96 0.75 -4.66
C ILE A 12 -1.55 0.47 -6.04
N GLU A 13 -2.06 1.50 -6.73
CA GLU A 13 -2.59 1.35 -8.09
C GLU A 13 -1.49 0.88 -9.05
N GLU A 14 -0.28 1.44 -8.91
CA GLU A 14 0.87 1.04 -9.71
C GLU A 14 1.35 -0.39 -9.38
N ALA A 15 1.43 -0.74 -8.10
CA ALA A 15 1.77 -2.07 -7.63
C ALA A 15 0.78 -3.12 -8.18
N SER A 16 -0.52 -2.81 -8.14
CA SER A 16 -1.54 -3.69 -8.71
C SER A 16 -1.40 -3.88 -10.22
N LYS A 17 -1.08 -2.82 -10.99
CA LYS A 17 -0.85 -2.94 -12.44
C LYS A 17 0.36 -3.83 -12.76
N LYS A 18 1.33 -3.89 -11.85
CA LYS A 18 2.52 -4.76 -11.95
C LYS A 18 2.30 -6.17 -11.41
N GLY A 19 1.10 -6.47 -10.89
CA GLY A 19 0.78 -7.76 -10.27
C GLY A 19 1.51 -7.99 -8.95
N LEU A 20 1.92 -6.91 -8.26
CA LEU A 20 2.56 -7.01 -6.96
C LEU A 20 1.54 -7.21 -5.85
N GLU A 21 1.92 -7.98 -4.85
CA GLU A 21 1.16 -8.12 -3.62
C GLU A 21 1.20 -6.83 -2.80
N VAL A 22 0.08 -6.49 -2.17
CA VAL A 22 -0.04 -5.29 -1.35
C VAL A 22 -0.50 -5.69 0.05
N CYS A 23 0.30 -5.32 1.04
CA CYS A 23 0.00 -5.51 2.44
C CYS A 23 -0.08 -4.15 3.14
N ILE A 24 -1.09 -3.93 3.98
CA ILE A 24 -1.22 -2.72 4.78
C ILE A 24 -1.46 -3.11 6.23
N ASP A 25 -0.59 -2.67 7.13
CA ASP A 25 -0.60 -3.05 8.56
C ASP A 25 -0.66 -4.57 8.77
N GLY A 26 0.15 -5.32 8.00
CA GLY A 26 0.22 -6.78 8.10
C GLY A 26 -1.00 -7.52 7.53
N LYS A 27 -1.94 -6.81 6.88
CA LYS A 27 -3.09 -7.42 6.19
C LYS A 27 -2.93 -7.32 4.68
N GLU A 28 -3.04 -8.44 4.00
CA GLU A 28 -3.09 -8.49 2.55
C GLU A 28 -4.40 -7.87 2.04
N TYR A 29 -4.29 -7.13 0.94
CA TYR A 29 -5.44 -6.56 0.28
C TYR A 29 -5.33 -6.71 -1.23
N THR A 30 -6.46 -7.02 -1.87
CA THR A 30 -6.56 -6.84 -3.32
C THR A 30 -6.74 -5.35 -3.64
N TYR A 31 -6.39 -4.95 -4.85
CA TYR A 31 -6.68 -3.60 -5.35
C TYR A 31 -8.16 -3.25 -5.19
N SER A 32 -9.07 -4.18 -5.51
CA SER A 32 -10.51 -4.02 -5.31
C SER A 32 -10.91 -3.71 -3.86
N ASP A 33 -10.28 -4.36 -2.88
CA ASP A 33 -10.54 -4.10 -1.46
C ASP A 33 -10.10 -2.69 -1.07
N ILE A 34 -8.94 -2.27 -1.56
CA ILE A 34 -8.37 -0.95 -1.29
C ILE A 34 -9.23 0.13 -1.94
N MET A 35 -9.69 -0.09 -3.18
CA MET A 35 -10.57 0.83 -3.90
C MET A 35 -11.91 1.03 -3.15
N ARG A 36 -12.46 -0.03 -2.56
CA ARG A 36 -13.67 0.04 -1.71
C ARG A 36 -13.39 0.73 -0.37
N LYS A 37 -12.20 0.55 0.19
CA LYS A 37 -11.79 1.08 1.51
C LYS A 37 -10.96 2.37 1.45
N LYS A 38 -10.85 3.04 0.29
CA LYS A 38 -10.04 4.26 0.09
C LYS A 38 -10.18 5.30 1.19
N ARG A 39 -11.42 5.50 1.68
CA ARG A 39 -11.70 6.49 2.72
C ARG A 39 -11.03 6.16 4.05
N TYR A 40 -10.79 4.90 4.37
CA TYR A 40 -10.17 4.49 5.64
C TYR A 40 -8.67 4.83 5.65
N LEU A 41 -7.94 4.39 4.63
CA LEU A 41 -6.49 4.64 4.48
C LEU A 41 -6.13 6.13 4.43
N VAL A 42 -7.01 6.90 3.82
CA VAL A 42 -6.80 8.32 3.56
C VAL A 42 -7.22 9.21 4.73
N LYS A 43 -8.19 8.78 5.56
CA LYS A 43 -8.69 9.56 6.70
C LYS A 43 -7.89 9.39 7.98
N GLU A 44 -7.17 8.28 8.14
CA GLU A 44 -6.25 8.15 9.25
C GLU A 44 -5.12 9.17 9.05
N ASN A 45 -4.95 10.10 10.00
CA ASN A 45 -3.76 10.96 10.13
C ASN A 45 -2.54 10.11 10.54
N ALA A 46 -2.36 8.96 9.90
CA ALA A 46 -1.26 8.05 10.14
C ALA A 46 -0.19 8.31 9.08
N ASN A 47 1.07 8.29 9.51
CA ASN A 47 2.20 8.23 8.61
C ASN A 47 2.43 6.75 8.27
N TYR A 48 2.71 6.44 7.02
CA TYR A 48 3.07 5.09 6.59
C TYR A 48 4.46 5.09 6.00
N MET A 49 5.17 3.98 6.18
CA MET A 49 6.43 3.66 5.50
C MET A 49 6.20 2.45 4.60
N SER A 50 6.75 2.49 3.39
CA SER A 50 6.71 1.36 2.46
C SER A 50 7.98 0.52 2.56
N ASP A 51 7.80 -0.80 2.61
CA ASP A 51 8.85 -1.81 2.55
C ASP A 51 8.63 -2.69 1.31
N TYR A 52 9.67 -2.87 0.49
CA TYR A 52 9.62 -3.73 -0.68
C TYR A 52 9.97 -5.17 -0.33
N ILE A 53 9.15 -6.11 -0.80
CA ILE A 53 9.39 -7.54 -0.66
C ILE A 53 10.01 -8.07 -1.95
N TYR A 54 11.08 -8.84 -1.80
CA TYR A 54 11.85 -9.41 -2.90
C TYR A 54 11.75 -10.94 -2.88
N ASP A 55 11.71 -11.55 -4.06
CA ASP A 55 11.90 -12.99 -4.20
C ASP A 55 13.38 -13.41 -4.05
N GLU A 56 13.65 -14.71 -4.14
CA GLU A 56 15.00 -15.28 -4.06
C GLU A 56 15.95 -14.79 -5.17
N GLN A 57 15.40 -14.21 -6.25
CA GLN A 57 16.16 -13.65 -7.37
C GLN A 57 16.36 -12.14 -7.24
N GLY A 58 15.87 -11.53 -6.15
CA GLY A 58 15.96 -10.08 -5.92
C GLY A 58 14.95 -9.26 -6.72
N LYS A 59 13.91 -9.88 -7.27
CA LYS A 59 12.82 -9.17 -7.95
C LYS A 59 11.76 -8.76 -6.94
N VAL A 60 11.27 -7.53 -7.04
CA VAL A 60 10.16 -7.04 -6.21
C VAL A 60 8.89 -7.83 -6.55
N VAL A 61 8.29 -8.44 -5.54
CA VAL A 61 7.04 -9.21 -5.62
C VAL A 61 5.91 -8.59 -4.80
N GLY A 62 6.23 -7.70 -3.86
CA GLY A 62 5.21 -7.05 -3.03
C GLY A 62 5.66 -5.75 -2.40
N VAL A 63 4.69 -4.99 -1.89
CA VAL A 63 4.89 -3.75 -1.14
C VAL A 63 4.08 -3.79 0.15
N HIS A 64 4.74 -3.59 1.28
CA HIS A 64 4.14 -3.55 2.60
C HIS A 64 4.11 -2.11 3.11
N TYR A 65 2.93 -1.63 3.49
CA TYR A 65 2.76 -0.31 4.09
C TYR A 65 2.51 -0.47 5.58
N ASN A 66 3.46 -0.01 6.39
CA ASN A 66 3.40 -0.10 7.85
C ASN A 66 3.18 1.29 8.44
N LYS A 67 2.21 1.44 9.36
CA LYS A 67 2.06 2.67 10.15
C LYS A 67 3.31 2.95 10.98
N ILE A 68 3.78 4.19 10.89
CA ILE A 68 4.83 4.74 11.73
C ILE A 68 4.25 5.86 12.61
N LYS A 69 4.63 5.86 13.89
CA LYS A 69 4.14 6.80 14.91
C LYS A 69 4.76 8.18 14.74
#